data_AF-A0A4Z0QVH4-F1
#
_entry.id   AF-A0A4Z0QVH4-F1
#
_cell.length_a   1.000
_cell.length_b   1.000
_cell.length_c   1.000
_cell.angle_alpha   90.00
_cell.angle_beta   90.00
_cell.angle_gamma   90.00
#
_symmetry.space_group_name_H-M   'P 1'
#
loop_
_entity.id
_entity.type
_entity.pdbx_description
1 polymer ?
#
loop_
_entity_poly.entity_id
_entity_poly.type
_entity_poly.pdbx_seq_one_letter_code
_entity_poly.pdbx_strand_id
1 'polypeptide(L)'
;MKKVTLLAEVQHDLCRGCKVCEKVCPVLAISVSDKKANVKADECRGCTNCESRCPFYAIKMVKREEPFTIGVDASKHDGKTIREMCEKAHLNPEQILCYCVGVRAEEVAAAILEGAKTPEEVSSRTGIRTGCTIECVQPLLRMIEAAGIELKRNEKGWQWYGITPTAWTLPETVVDKYSKRGFYFQEDRELLDRVVNTKPEGEEM
;
A
#
# COMPACT_ATOMS: atom_id res chain seq x y z
N MET A 1 -11.85 4.90 3.76
CA MET A 1 -12.61 4.59 2.51
C MET A 1 -12.33 5.62 1.40
N LYS A 2 -12.07 5.16 0.16
CA LYS A 2 -11.79 6.00 -1.02
C LYS A 2 -12.96 5.99 -2.01
N LYS A 3 -13.41 7.18 -2.45
CA LYS A 3 -14.32 7.31 -3.61
C LYS A 3 -13.53 7.30 -4.91
N VAL A 4 -13.86 6.37 -5.81
CA VAL A 4 -13.24 6.22 -7.14
C VAL A 4 -14.11 6.90 -8.18
N THR A 5 -13.67 8.06 -8.66
CA THR A 5 -14.41 8.89 -9.62
C THR A 5 -13.82 8.89 -11.02
N LEU A 6 -12.60 8.35 -11.18
CA LEU A 6 -11.87 8.32 -12.44
C LEU A 6 -11.66 6.89 -12.94
N LEU A 7 -11.58 6.76 -14.25
CA LEU A 7 -11.26 5.53 -14.99
C LEU A 7 -10.14 5.83 -15.99
N ALA A 8 -9.19 4.91 -16.15
CA ALA A 8 -8.21 4.99 -17.22
C ALA A 8 -8.83 4.46 -18.53
N GLU A 9 -8.74 5.24 -19.60
CA GLU A 9 -9.19 4.89 -20.94
C GLU A 9 -7.99 4.87 -21.88
N VAL A 10 -7.87 3.81 -22.70
CA VAL A 10 -6.74 3.62 -23.61
C VAL A 10 -7.14 4.02 -25.03
N GLN A 11 -6.41 4.98 -25.61
CA GLN A 11 -6.46 5.34 -27.01
C GLN A 11 -5.65 4.32 -27.82
N HIS A 12 -6.34 3.36 -28.43
CA HIS A 12 -5.71 2.20 -29.07
C HIS A 12 -4.84 2.58 -30.29
N ASP A 13 -5.16 3.64 -31.01
CA ASP A 13 -4.38 4.17 -32.13
C ASP A 13 -2.98 4.64 -31.69
N LEU A 14 -2.88 5.28 -30.52
CA LEU A 14 -1.62 5.75 -29.94
C LEU A 14 -0.84 4.64 -29.21
N CYS A 15 -1.54 3.62 -28.69
CA CYS A 15 -0.92 2.59 -27.87
C CYS A 15 0.04 1.71 -28.66
N ARG A 16 1.30 1.62 -28.19
CA ARG A 16 2.36 0.77 -28.78
C ARG A 16 2.60 -0.55 -28.04
N GLY A 17 1.84 -0.84 -26.99
CA GLY A 17 1.95 -2.11 -26.27
C GLY A 17 3.26 -2.28 -25.46
N CYS A 18 3.89 -1.18 -25.03
CA CYS A 18 5.18 -1.22 -24.31
C CYS A 18 5.14 -1.79 -22.88
N LYS A 19 3.95 -2.10 -22.36
CA LYS A 19 3.70 -2.68 -21.03
C LYS A 19 4.05 -1.82 -19.81
N VAL A 20 4.53 -0.58 -19.98
CA VAL A 20 4.84 0.31 -18.84
C VAL A 20 3.64 0.45 -17.89
N CYS A 21 2.44 0.66 -18.43
CA CYS A 21 1.22 0.81 -17.64
C CYS A 21 0.85 -0.44 -16.81
N GLU A 22 1.03 -1.63 -17.36
CA GLU A 22 0.84 -2.92 -16.67
C GLU A 22 1.80 -3.06 -15.48
N LYS A 23 3.07 -2.65 -15.68
CA LYS A 23 4.11 -2.76 -14.65
C LYS A 23 3.93 -1.80 -13.48
N VAL A 24 3.28 -0.66 -13.67
CA VAL A 24 3.11 0.36 -12.62
C VAL A 24 1.76 0.32 -11.93
N CYS A 25 0.82 -0.50 -12.39
CA CYS A 25 -0.51 -0.56 -11.81
C CYS A 25 -0.46 -1.24 -10.43
N PRO A 26 -0.78 -0.54 -9.34
CA PRO A 26 -0.69 -1.08 -7.98
C PRO A 26 -1.83 -2.06 -7.64
N VAL A 27 -2.81 -2.20 -8.54
CA VAL A 27 -4.00 -3.06 -8.36
C VAL A 27 -4.20 -4.01 -9.54
N LEU A 28 -3.22 -4.09 -10.45
CA LEU A 28 -3.24 -4.99 -11.62
C LEU A 28 -4.46 -4.85 -12.56
N ALA A 29 -5.12 -3.69 -12.54
CA ALA A 29 -6.33 -3.42 -13.31
C ALA A 29 -6.09 -3.09 -14.80
N ILE A 30 -4.84 -3.17 -15.28
CA ILE A 30 -4.50 -2.94 -16.69
C ILE A 30 -3.47 -3.97 -17.15
N SER A 31 -3.70 -4.55 -18.32
CA SER A 31 -2.83 -5.56 -18.93
C SER A 31 -2.63 -5.29 -20.42
N VAL A 32 -1.56 -5.82 -21.01
CA VAL A 32 -1.27 -5.68 -22.45
C VAL A 32 -1.34 -7.03 -23.14
N SER A 33 -2.31 -7.16 -24.05
CA SER A 33 -2.49 -8.28 -24.98
C SER A 33 -2.55 -7.75 -26.41
N ASP A 34 -2.09 -8.53 -27.39
CA ASP A 34 -2.16 -8.15 -28.82
C ASP A 34 -1.57 -6.75 -29.13
N LYS A 35 -0.50 -6.40 -28.41
CA LYS A 35 0.18 -5.09 -28.47
C LYS A 35 -0.69 -3.89 -28.08
N LYS A 36 -1.81 -4.09 -27.37
CA LYS A 36 -2.69 -3.04 -26.86
C LYS A 36 -2.96 -3.22 -25.36
N ALA A 37 -3.07 -2.10 -24.66
CA ALA A 37 -3.39 -2.10 -23.23
C ALA A 37 -4.90 -2.13 -23.05
N ASN A 38 -5.39 -2.96 -22.15
CA ASN A 38 -6.80 -3.12 -21.81
C ASN A 38 -6.98 -2.92 -20.30
N VAL A 39 -7.92 -2.05 -19.93
CA VAL A 39 -8.25 -1.72 -18.53
C VAL A 39 -9.47 -2.52 -18.11
N LYS A 40 -9.37 -3.19 -16.97
CA LYS A 40 -10.52 -3.76 -16.26
C LYS A 40 -11.19 -2.65 -15.46
N ALA A 41 -12.33 -2.18 -15.96
CA ALA A 41 -12.96 -0.97 -15.47
C ALA A 41 -13.45 -1.07 -14.01
N ASP A 42 -13.84 -2.26 -13.57
CA ASP A 42 -14.27 -2.58 -12.19
C ASP A 42 -13.09 -2.60 -11.19
N GLU A 43 -11.93 -3.10 -11.62
CA GLU A 43 -10.73 -3.17 -10.79
C GLU A 43 -9.96 -1.82 -10.73
N CYS A 44 -10.15 -0.93 -11.71
CA CYS A 44 -9.39 0.31 -11.79
C CYS A 44 -9.71 1.28 -10.63
N ARG A 45 -8.71 1.61 -9.81
CA ARG A 45 -8.86 2.54 -8.68
C ARG A 45 -8.57 4.01 -9.01
N GLY A 46 -8.44 4.36 -10.29
CA GLY A 46 -8.31 5.75 -10.75
C GLY A 46 -7.07 6.49 -10.22
N CYS A 47 -5.94 5.80 -10.04
CA CYS A 47 -4.71 6.35 -9.43
C CYS A 47 -3.77 7.10 -10.36
N THR A 48 -4.13 7.23 -11.65
CA THR A 48 -3.37 7.93 -12.71
C THR A 48 -1.95 7.40 -13.03
N ASN A 49 -1.40 6.44 -12.28
CA ASN A 49 -0.06 5.86 -12.54
C ASN A 49 0.17 5.43 -13.99
N CYS A 50 -0.81 4.78 -14.62
CA CYS A 50 -0.68 4.31 -16.00
C CYS A 50 -0.64 5.46 -17.00
N GLU A 51 -1.45 6.49 -16.79
CA GLU A 51 -1.52 7.69 -17.62
C GLU A 51 -0.22 8.49 -17.52
N SER A 52 0.22 8.80 -16.31
CA SER A 52 1.42 9.62 -16.07
C SER A 52 2.73 8.92 -16.49
N ARG A 53 2.72 7.61 -16.73
CA ARG A 53 3.90 6.82 -17.15
C ARG A 53 3.85 6.38 -18.62
N CYS A 54 2.75 6.64 -19.34
CA CYS A 54 2.65 6.24 -20.73
C CYS A 54 3.55 7.13 -21.62
N PRO A 55 4.63 6.61 -22.25
CA PRO A 55 5.52 7.43 -23.07
C PRO A 55 4.89 7.86 -24.41
N PHE A 56 3.72 7.31 -24.75
CA PHE A 56 2.98 7.60 -25.98
C PHE A 56 1.72 8.40 -25.73
N TYR A 57 1.46 8.83 -24.48
CA TYR A 57 0.26 9.57 -24.10
C TYR A 57 -1.05 8.88 -24.54
N ALA A 58 -1.01 7.54 -24.60
CA ALA A 58 -2.10 6.71 -25.11
C ALA A 58 -3.17 6.41 -24.06
N ILE A 59 -3.09 6.99 -22.86
CA ILE A 59 -4.02 6.74 -21.76
C ILE A 59 -4.53 8.09 -21.26
N LYS A 60 -5.84 8.22 -21.09
CA LYS A 60 -6.50 9.39 -20.50
C LYS A 60 -7.27 8.97 -19.26
N MET A 61 -7.39 9.88 -18.30
CA MET A 61 -8.27 9.71 -17.16
C MET A 61 -9.62 10.36 -17.46
N VAL A 62 -10.67 9.55 -17.50
CA VAL A 62 -12.05 10.00 -17.75
C VAL A 62 -12.87 9.88 -16.46
N LYS A 63 -13.93 10.70 -16.35
CA LYS A 63 -14.88 10.57 -15.24
C LYS A 63 -15.68 9.28 -15.39
N ARG A 64 -15.93 8.60 -14.29
CA ARG A 64 -16.87 7.49 -14.25
C ARG A 64 -18.29 8.02 -14.28
N GLU A 65 -19.13 7.38 -15.08
CA GLU A 65 -20.59 7.58 -15.02
C GLU A 65 -21.14 7.11 -13.68
N GLU A 66 -20.63 5.98 -13.18
CA GLU A 66 -20.97 5.41 -11.88
C GLU A 66 -19.74 5.33 -10.96
N PRO A 67 -19.49 6.37 -10.13
CA PRO A 67 -18.48 6.32 -9.09
C PRO A 67 -18.84 5.30 -8.00
N PHE A 68 -17.83 4.65 -7.43
CA PHE A 68 -18.01 3.72 -6.32
C PHE A 68 -17.02 4.02 -5.19
N THR A 69 -17.29 3.47 -4.01
CA THR A 69 -16.42 3.60 -2.84
C THR A 69 -15.77 2.26 -2.54
N ILE A 70 -14.47 2.29 -2.21
CA ILE A 70 -13.73 1.14 -1.71
C ILE A 70 -13.22 1.40 -0.30
N GLY A 71 -12.97 0.33 0.41
CA GLY A 71 -12.43 0.34 1.76
C GLY A 71 -12.76 -0.97 2.45
N VAL A 72 -12.12 -1.17 3.59
CA VAL A 72 -12.35 -2.32 4.45
C VAL A 72 -12.86 -1.79 5.78
N ASP A 73 -13.89 -2.43 6.31
CA ASP A 73 -14.47 -2.06 7.59
C ASP A 73 -13.80 -2.87 8.70
N ALA A 74 -12.85 -2.25 9.39
CA ALA A 74 -12.09 -2.88 10.46
C ALA A 74 -12.97 -3.32 11.64
N SER A 75 -14.13 -2.69 11.85
CA SER A 75 -15.04 -3.00 12.96
C SER A 75 -15.70 -4.39 12.85
N LYS A 76 -15.62 -5.03 11.68
CA LYS A 76 -16.14 -6.38 11.43
C LYS A 76 -15.22 -7.51 11.91
N HIS A 77 -14.05 -7.16 12.42
CA HIS A 77 -13.03 -8.11 12.85
C HIS A 77 -12.73 -7.93 14.34
N ASP A 78 -12.12 -8.95 14.94
CA ASP A 78 -11.70 -8.90 16.34
C ASP A 78 -10.59 -7.85 16.55
N GLY A 79 -10.88 -6.83 17.36
CA GLY A 79 -9.96 -5.71 17.58
C GLY A 79 -8.64 -6.12 18.22
N LYS A 80 -8.65 -7.17 19.06
CA LYS A 80 -7.43 -7.73 19.65
C LYS A 80 -6.52 -8.35 18.59
N THR A 81 -7.10 -9.14 17.69
CA THR A 81 -6.37 -9.75 16.55
C THR A 81 -5.78 -8.68 15.64
N ILE A 82 -6.54 -7.62 15.34
CA ILE A 82 -6.03 -6.45 14.59
C ILE A 82 -4.85 -5.82 15.32
N ARG A 83 -4.99 -5.55 16.62
CA ARG A 83 -3.95 -4.91 17.43
C ARG A 83 -2.67 -5.73 17.45
N GLU A 84 -2.75 -7.03 17.73
CA GLU A 84 -1.58 -7.92 17.74
C GLU A 84 -0.84 -7.93 16.38
N MET A 85 -1.56 -7.86 15.26
CA MET A 85 -0.94 -7.78 13.93
C MET A 85 -0.24 -6.44 13.70
N CYS A 86 -0.89 -5.33 14.03
CA CYS A 86 -0.32 -3.99 13.91
C CYS A 86 0.93 -3.82 14.80
N GLU A 87 0.89 -4.30 16.04
CA GLU A 87 2.01 -4.24 16.98
C GLU A 87 3.21 -5.07 16.51
N LYS A 88 2.98 -6.26 15.95
CA LYS A 88 4.05 -7.05 15.29
C LYS A 88 4.69 -6.30 14.12
N ALA A 89 3.93 -5.45 13.43
CA ALA A 89 4.45 -4.58 12.39
C ALA A 89 5.07 -3.28 12.93
N HIS A 90 5.14 -3.07 14.25
CA HIS A 90 5.45 -1.81 14.94
C HIS A 90 4.63 -0.62 14.41
N LEU A 91 3.31 -0.79 14.42
CA LEU A 91 2.33 0.21 14.02
C LEU A 91 1.19 0.25 15.05
N ASN A 92 0.71 1.45 15.37
CA ASN A 92 -0.55 1.60 16.09
C ASN A 92 -1.73 1.32 15.12
N PRO A 93 -2.80 0.62 15.52
CA PRO A 93 -3.98 0.39 14.67
C PRO A 93 -4.57 1.65 14.03
N GLU A 94 -4.58 2.77 14.76
CA GLU A 94 -5.13 4.04 14.28
C GLU A 94 -4.16 4.84 13.40
N GLN A 95 -2.91 4.39 13.28
CA GLN A 95 -1.90 5.09 12.51
C GLN A 95 -2.28 5.13 11.03
N ILE A 96 -2.27 6.34 10.46
CA ILE A 96 -2.50 6.54 9.02
C ILE A 96 -1.29 6.00 8.26
N LEU A 97 -1.51 4.98 7.45
CA LEU A 97 -0.48 4.44 6.56
C LEU A 97 -0.49 5.14 5.19
N CYS A 98 -1.65 5.61 4.74
CA CYS A 98 -1.77 6.28 3.45
C CYS A 98 -2.52 7.62 3.56
N TYR A 99 -1.76 8.70 3.64
CA TYR A 99 -2.31 10.06 3.71
C TYR A 99 -3.13 10.46 2.50
N CYS A 100 -2.80 9.96 1.29
CA CYS A 100 -3.52 10.34 0.07
C CYS A 100 -4.98 9.86 0.04
N VAL A 101 -5.30 8.76 0.73
CA VAL A 101 -6.63 8.12 0.69
C VAL A 101 -7.18 7.82 2.08
N GLY A 102 -6.48 8.23 3.14
CA GLY A 102 -6.88 8.08 4.54
C GLY A 102 -6.97 6.63 5.00
N VAL A 103 -6.07 5.75 4.56
CA VAL A 103 -6.07 4.33 5.00
C VAL A 103 -5.23 4.18 6.27
N ARG A 104 -5.81 3.58 7.31
CA ARG A 104 -5.17 3.24 8.59
C ARG A 104 -4.60 1.82 8.63
N ALA A 105 -3.77 1.55 9.64
CA ALA A 105 -3.16 0.23 9.83
C ALA A 105 -4.21 -0.86 10.08
N GLU A 106 -5.25 -0.57 10.86
CA GLU A 106 -6.37 -1.49 11.11
C GLU A 106 -7.14 -1.90 9.84
N GLU A 107 -7.30 -0.99 8.87
CA GLU A 107 -7.97 -1.29 7.60
C GLU A 107 -7.10 -2.23 6.74
N VAL A 108 -5.77 -2.09 6.82
CA VAL A 108 -4.83 -3.02 6.18
C VAL A 108 -4.85 -4.38 6.87
N ALA A 109 -4.83 -4.42 8.21
CA ALA A 109 -4.93 -5.65 8.98
C ALA A 109 -6.22 -6.41 8.66
N ALA A 110 -7.35 -5.70 8.67
CA ALA A 110 -8.65 -6.24 8.30
C ALA A 110 -8.66 -6.78 6.86
N ALA A 111 -8.04 -6.09 5.90
CA ALA A 111 -7.94 -6.58 4.53
C ALA A 111 -7.18 -7.91 4.43
N ILE A 112 -6.12 -8.07 5.23
CA ILE A 112 -5.35 -9.31 5.33
C ILE A 112 -6.19 -10.42 5.98
N LEU A 113 -6.94 -10.11 7.04
CA LEU A 113 -7.87 -11.05 7.69
C LEU A 113 -8.99 -11.51 6.74
N GLU A 114 -9.42 -10.66 5.83
CA GLU A 114 -10.34 -11.01 4.74
C GLU A 114 -9.66 -11.82 3.60
N GLY A 115 -8.39 -12.16 3.75
CA GLY A 115 -7.65 -13.04 2.85
C GLY A 115 -6.83 -12.35 1.77
N ALA A 116 -6.56 -11.05 1.86
CA ALA A 116 -5.55 -10.41 1.01
C ALA A 116 -4.15 -10.91 1.39
N LYS A 117 -3.37 -11.37 0.40
CA LYS A 117 -2.04 -11.96 0.59
C LYS A 117 -0.92 -11.17 -0.07
N THR A 118 -1.27 -10.17 -0.87
CA THR A 118 -0.29 -9.36 -1.61
C THR A 118 -0.53 -7.86 -1.41
N PRO A 119 0.50 -7.02 -1.58
CA PRO A 119 0.33 -5.57 -1.55
C PRO A 119 -0.71 -5.09 -2.57
N GLU A 120 -0.81 -5.75 -3.72
CA GLU A 120 -1.75 -5.43 -4.79
C GLU A 120 -3.21 -5.75 -4.39
N GLU A 121 -3.46 -6.87 -3.71
CA GLU A 121 -4.79 -7.21 -3.19
C GLU A 121 -5.24 -6.28 -2.08
N VAL A 122 -4.34 -5.93 -1.14
CA VAL A 122 -4.64 -4.94 -0.10
C VAL A 122 -4.93 -3.58 -0.73
N SER A 123 -4.13 -3.16 -1.71
CA SER A 123 -4.37 -1.94 -2.51
C SER A 123 -5.70 -1.96 -3.23
N SER A 124 -6.10 -3.10 -3.78
CA SER A 124 -7.39 -3.24 -4.46
C SER A 124 -8.56 -3.07 -3.50
N ARG A 125 -8.49 -3.62 -2.28
CA ARG A 125 -9.59 -3.57 -1.30
C ARG A 125 -9.69 -2.24 -0.56
N THR A 126 -8.56 -1.73 -0.08
CA THR A 126 -8.50 -0.55 0.80
C THR A 126 -8.33 0.76 0.05
N GLY A 127 -7.69 0.72 -1.13
CA GLY A 127 -7.23 1.89 -1.86
C GLY A 127 -5.84 2.38 -1.46
N ILE A 128 -5.13 1.73 -0.52
CA ILE A 128 -3.72 2.06 -0.25
C ILE A 128 -2.90 1.99 -1.54
N ARG A 129 -1.90 2.86 -1.70
CA ARG A 129 -1.09 2.99 -2.94
C ARG A 129 -1.87 3.42 -4.19
N THR A 130 -3.03 4.04 -4.05
CA THR A 130 -3.79 4.58 -5.21
C THR A 130 -3.83 6.12 -5.25
N GLY A 131 -2.80 6.74 -4.66
CA GLY A 131 -2.46 8.17 -4.70
C GLY A 131 -0.99 8.35 -5.07
N CYS A 132 -0.13 8.86 -4.17
CA CYS A 132 1.30 9.06 -4.46
C CYS A 132 2.10 7.75 -4.69
N THR A 133 1.66 6.64 -4.12
CA THR A 133 2.26 5.28 -4.19
C THR A 133 3.62 5.10 -3.50
N ILE A 134 4.15 6.14 -2.84
CA ILE A 134 5.51 6.17 -2.28
C ILE A 134 5.50 5.85 -0.79
N GLU A 135 4.89 6.70 0.04
CA GLU A 135 5.05 6.63 1.51
C GLU A 135 4.46 5.37 2.13
N CYS A 136 3.30 4.96 1.64
CA CYS A 136 2.53 3.86 2.23
C CYS A 136 3.06 2.45 1.90
N VAL A 137 4.04 2.32 0.99
CA VAL A 137 4.48 0.99 0.52
C VAL A 137 5.24 0.23 1.59
N GLN A 138 6.15 0.88 2.31
CA GLN A 138 6.96 0.23 3.34
C GLN A 138 6.14 -0.26 4.55
N PRO A 139 5.25 0.55 5.15
CA PRO A 139 4.39 0.03 6.22
C PRO A 139 3.44 -1.07 5.74
N LEU A 140 2.95 -1.01 4.50
CA LEU A 140 2.14 -2.10 3.93
C LEU A 140 2.92 -3.42 3.83
N LEU A 141 4.16 -3.38 3.32
CA LEU A 141 4.99 -4.58 3.23
C LEU A 141 5.27 -5.19 4.61
N ARG A 142 5.56 -4.33 5.61
CA ARG A 142 5.75 -4.75 7.00
C ARG A 142 4.50 -5.39 7.61
N MET A 143 3.30 -4.86 7.32
CA MET A 143 2.04 -5.47 7.77
C MET A 143 1.83 -6.88 7.22
N ILE A 144 2.14 -7.09 5.94
CA ILE A 144 2.02 -8.41 5.29
C ILE A 144 3.03 -9.40 5.88
N GLU A 145 4.27 -8.96 6.08
CA GLU A 145 5.32 -9.77 6.74
C GLU A 145 4.94 -10.11 8.20
N ALA A 146 4.41 -9.15 8.95
CA ALA A 146 3.94 -9.34 10.33
C ALA A 146 2.74 -10.31 10.42
N ALA A 147 1.95 -10.42 9.36
CA ALA A 147 0.90 -11.44 9.23
C ALA A 147 1.45 -12.84 8.88
N GLY A 148 2.77 -13.00 8.77
CA GLY A 148 3.43 -14.26 8.42
C GLY A 148 3.33 -14.61 6.93
N ILE A 149 3.04 -13.64 6.08
CA ILE A 149 2.85 -13.85 4.64
C ILE A 149 4.15 -13.50 3.92
N GLU A 150 4.67 -14.47 3.16
CA GLU A 150 5.88 -14.29 2.37
C GLU A 150 5.69 -13.24 1.25
N LEU A 151 6.54 -12.22 1.24
CA LEU A 151 6.51 -11.17 0.23
C LEU A 151 7.08 -11.66 -1.11
N LYS A 152 6.19 -12.02 -2.03
CA LYS A 152 6.55 -12.41 -3.42
C LYS A 152 6.29 -11.28 -4.39
N ARG A 153 7.37 -10.66 -4.89
CA ARG A 153 7.27 -9.60 -5.89
C ARG A 153 6.89 -10.17 -7.24
N ASN A 154 6.03 -9.45 -7.97
CA ASN A 154 5.91 -9.65 -9.42
C ASN A 154 7.22 -9.21 -10.10
N GLU A 155 8.04 -10.17 -10.53
CA GLU A 155 9.35 -9.91 -11.13
C GLU A 155 9.28 -8.97 -12.34
N LYS A 156 8.19 -9.05 -13.11
CA LYS A 156 7.96 -8.23 -14.30
C LYS A 156 7.40 -6.85 -13.97
N GLY A 157 6.98 -6.64 -12.73
CA GLY A 157 6.33 -5.45 -12.23
C GLY A 157 7.27 -4.43 -11.56
N TRP A 158 6.82 -3.19 -11.47
CA TRP A 158 7.50 -2.02 -10.87
C TRP A 158 6.72 -1.46 -9.67
N GLN A 159 5.83 -2.27 -9.11
CA GLN A 159 4.93 -1.90 -8.03
C GLN A 159 5.64 -1.62 -6.70
N TRP A 160 6.66 -2.41 -6.36
CA TRP A 160 7.46 -2.32 -5.14
C TRP A 160 8.74 -3.16 -5.31
N TYR A 161 9.78 -2.93 -4.49
CA TYR A 161 11.11 -3.54 -4.68
C TYR A 161 11.66 -4.31 -3.47
N GLY A 162 10.96 -4.31 -2.34
CA GLY A 162 11.35 -4.99 -1.10
C GLY A 162 11.18 -4.09 0.11
N ILE A 163 11.49 -4.65 1.29
CA ILE A 163 11.49 -3.93 2.56
C ILE A 163 12.77 -3.11 2.72
N THR A 164 12.65 -1.93 3.31
CA THR A 164 13.78 -1.11 3.74
C THR A 164 14.09 -1.36 5.21
N PRO A 165 15.36 -1.30 5.65
CA PRO A 165 15.69 -1.39 7.06
C PRO A 165 14.97 -0.32 7.88
N THR A 166 14.50 -0.71 9.06
CA THR A 166 13.87 0.15 10.04
C THR A 166 14.76 0.26 11.28
N ALA A 167 14.40 1.13 12.22
CA ALA A 167 15.10 1.20 13.51
C ALA A 167 15.23 -0.17 14.17
N TRP A 168 14.22 -1.05 14.07
CA TRP A 168 14.21 -2.39 14.67
C TRP A 168 14.97 -3.45 13.89
N THR A 169 15.16 -3.28 12.57
CA THR A 169 15.80 -4.30 11.72
C THR A 169 17.23 -3.96 11.29
N LEU A 170 17.75 -2.81 11.73
CA LEU A 170 19.15 -2.46 11.47
C LEU A 170 20.11 -3.45 12.15
N PRO A 171 21.17 -3.93 11.45
CA PRO A 171 22.18 -4.78 12.06
C PRO A 171 22.83 -4.12 13.27
N GLU A 172 23.10 -4.90 14.32
CA GLU A 172 23.77 -4.40 15.54
C GLU A 172 25.10 -3.70 15.24
N THR A 173 25.87 -4.23 14.29
CA THR A 173 27.13 -3.63 13.83
C THR A 173 26.95 -2.21 13.27
N VAL A 174 25.81 -1.92 12.64
CA VAL A 174 25.46 -0.58 12.17
C VAL A 174 25.06 0.30 13.35
N VAL A 175 24.20 -0.21 14.23
CA VAL A 175 23.76 0.51 15.43
C VAL A 175 24.97 0.94 16.26
N ASP A 176 25.85 0.02 16.65
CA ASP A 176 27.03 0.31 17.46
C ASP A 176 27.99 1.34 16.85
N LYS A 177 28.16 1.27 15.52
CA LYS A 177 29.04 2.18 14.78
C LYS A 177 28.50 3.61 14.79
N TYR A 178 27.20 3.77 14.60
CA TYR A 178 26.59 5.09 14.43
C TYR A 178 26.06 5.67 15.75
N SER A 179 25.76 4.86 16.77
CA SER A 179 25.41 5.38 18.11
C SER A 179 26.51 6.23 18.71
N LYS A 180 27.77 5.83 18.52
CA LYS A 180 28.96 6.60 18.94
C LYS A 180 29.14 7.93 18.19
N ARG A 181 28.36 8.16 17.12
CA ARG A 181 28.40 9.35 16.26
C ARG A 181 27.19 10.27 16.47
N GLY A 182 26.42 10.05 17.54
CA GLY A 182 25.26 10.89 17.89
C GLY A 182 23.94 10.45 17.27
N PHE A 183 23.81 9.19 16.87
CA PHE A 183 22.51 8.60 16.51
C PHE A 183 21.92 7.89 17.72
N TYR A 184 20.63 8.09 18.00
CA TYR A 184 19.97 7.64 19.23
C TYR A 184 19.00 6.49 18.94
N PHE A 185 19.48 5.42 18.29
CA PHE A 185 18.61 4.33 17.82
C PHE A 185 17.81 3.65 18.93
N GLN A 186 18.36 3.56 20.14
CA GLN A 186 17.67 2.94 21.26
C GLN A 186 16.51 3.83 21.75
N GLU A 187 16.78 5.11 21.95
CA GLU A 187 15.80 6.10 22.36
C GLU A 187 14.72 6.30 21.30
N ASP A 188 15.09 6.25 20.01
CA ASP A 188 14.17 6.26 18.88
C ASP A 188 13.25 5.03 18.91
N ARG A 189 13.79 3.83 19.15
CA ARG A 189 12.97 2.61 19.31
C ARG A 189 12.02 2.73 20.50
N GLU A 190 12.50 3.18 21.65
CA GLU A 190 11.68 3.39 22.84
C GLU A 190 10.55 4.40 22.60
N LEU A 191 10.82 5.49 21.87
CA LEU A 191 9.79 6.45 21.47
C LEU A 191 8.78 5.83 20.51
N LEU A 192 9.24 5.15 19.47
CA LEU A 192 8.36 4.53 18.48
C LEU A 192 7.50 3.43 19.10
N ASP A 193 8.06 2.59 19.96
CA ASP A 193 7.32 1.54 20.66
C ASP A 193 6.29 2.14 21.63
N ARG A 194 6.57 3.29 22.25
CA ARG A 194 5.52 4.02 23.01
C ARG A 194 4.36 4.43 22.13
N VAL A 195 4.61 4.93 20.91
CA VAL A 195 3.55 5.30 19.95
C VAL A 195 2.71 4.09 19.53
N VAL A 196 3.36 2.96 19.26
CA VAL A 196 2.69 1.69 18.92
C VAL A 196 1.72 1.27 20.02
N ASN A 197 2.16 1.36 21.27
CA ASN A 197 1.40 0.92 22.44
C ASN A 197 0.40 1.95 22.99
N THR A 198 0.32 3.15 22.40
CA THR A 198 -0.68 4.15 22.79
C THR A 198 -2.09 3.60 22.58
N LYS A 199 -2.93 3.71 23.61
CA LYS A 199 -4.35 3.33 23.52
C LYS A 199 -5.12 4.34 22.66
N PRO A 200 -6.08 3.87 21.83
CA PRO A 200 -7.01 4.73 21.13
C PRO A 200 -7.75 5.68 22.06
N GLU A 201 -8.19 6.83 21.56
CA GLU A 201 -9.06 7.72 22.33
C GLU A 201 -10.34 6.97 22.77
N GLY A 202 -10.51 6.80 24.09
CA GLY A 202 -11.72 6.18 24.67
C GLY A 202 -11.55 4.78 25.27
N GLU A 203 -10.37 4.16 25.17
CA GLU A 203 -10.05 2.92 25.91
C GLU A 203 -9.30 3.26 27.21
N GLU A 204 -9.86 2.87 28.37
CA GLU A 204 -9.29 3.21 29.70
C GLU A 204 -7.85 2.70 29.89
N MET A 205 -7.04 3.48 30.63
CA MET A 205 -5.62 3.25 30.95
C MET A 205 -5.31 1.92 31.64
#